data_AF-A0A9E1MKK3-F1
#
_entry.id   AF-A0A9E1MKK3-F1
#
_cell.length_a   1.000
_cell.length_b   1.000
_cell.length_c   1.000
_cell.angle_alpha   90.00
_cell.angle_beta   90.00
_cell.angle_gamma   90.00
#
_symmetry.space_group_name_H-M   'P 1'
#
loop_
_entity.id
_entity.type
_entity.pdbx_description
1 polymer ?
#
loop_
_entity_poly.entity_id
_entity_poly.type
_entity_poly.pdbx_seq_one_letter_code
_entity_poly.pdbx_strand_id
1 'polypeptide(L)' 'MKCPYCNEEMVKGYIQCRDGLYWTEKKQFIAALSILGKGRTSLANGAAENNSAVYAFKCEKCKKIMIDYSSL' A
#
# COMPACT_ATOMS: atom_id res chain seq x y z
N MET A 1 -6.75 10.01 -9.63
CA MET A 1 -6.12 9.08 -10.60
C MET A 1 -7.24 8.28 -11.25
N LYS A 2 -7.06 7.87 -12.50
CA LYS A 2 -8.05 7.01 -13.18
C LYS A 2 -7.71 5.53 -12.98
N CYS A 3 -8.74 4.70 -12.82
CA CYS A 3 -8.58 3.25 -12.73
C CYS A 3 -8.10 2.70 -14.08
N PRO A 4 -6.97 1.95 -14.14
CA PRO A 4 -6.44 1.44 -15.40
C PRO A 4 -7.30 0.33 -16.01
N TYR A 5 -8.28 -0.20 -15.27
CA TYR A 5 -9.17 -1.28 -15.72
C TYR A 5 -10.52 -0.81 -16.27
N CYS A 6 -11.04 0.32 -15.77
CA CYS A 6 -12.36 0.84 -16.16
C CYS A 6 -12.41 2.33 -16.46
N ASN A 7 -11.28 3.03 -16.35
CA ASN A 7 -11.09 4.46 -16.60
C ASN A 7 -11.92 5.43 -15.72
N GLU A 8 -12.61 4.93 -14.70
CA GLU A 8 -13.34 5.76 -13.72
C GLU A 8 -12.37 6.49 -12.77
N GLU A 9 -12.79 7.64 -12.25
CA GLU A 9 -12.07 8.34 -11.19
C GLU A 9 -11.99 7.48 -9.91
N MET A 10 -10.83 7.48 -9.28
CA MET A 10 -10.57 6.74 -8.04
C MET A 10 -10.52 7.66 -6.84
N VAL A 11 -11.02 7.17 -5.70
CA VAL A 11 -11.03 7.89 -4.43
C VAL A 11 -9.68 7.73 -3.74
N LYS A 12 -8.98 8.85 -3.48
CA LYS A 12 -7.76 8.86 -2.68
C LYS A 12 -8.09 8.60 -1.20
N GLY A 13 -7.30 7.76 -0.55
CA GLY A 13 -7.42 7.45 0.87
C GLY A 13 -6.11 6.93 1.45
N TYR A 14 -6.21 6.25 2.58
CA TYR A 14 -5.07 5.77 3.35
C TYR A 14 -5.21 4.27 3.64
N ILE A 15 -4.09 3.55 3.62
CA ILE A 15 -3.96 2.25 4.30
C ILE A 15 -2.95 2.44 5.42
N GLN A 16 -3.25 1.92 6.61
CA GLN A 16 -2.48 2.15 7.82
C GLN A 16 -2.27 0.85 8.58
N CYS A 17 -1.07 0.65 9.12
CA CYS A 17 -0.75 -0.49 9.97
C CYS A 17 0.29 -0.08 11.02
N ARG A 18 0.11 -0.47 12.29
CA ARG A 18 1.05 -0.15 13.37
C ARG A 18 2.44 -0.75 13.12
N ASP A 19 2.49 -1.99 12.63
CA ASP A 19 3.73 -2.79 12.55
C ASP A 19 4.45 -2.62 11.20
N GLY A 20 3.92 -1.78 10.30
CA GLY A 20 4.47 -1.60 8.95
C GLY A 20 3.60 -2.15 7.83
N LEU A 21 3.68 -1.48 6.67
CA LEU A 21 3.08 -1.93 5.42
C LEU A 21 4.20 -2.34 4.47
N TYR A 22 4.38 -3.65 4.31
CA TYR A 22 5.42 -4.22 3.47
C TYR A 22 4.82 -5.15 2.43
N TRP A 23 5.26 -5.02 1.19
CA TRP A 23 5.09 -6.06 0.19
C TRP A 23 6.18 -7.12 0.40
N THR A 24 5.76 -8.38 0.37
CA THR A 24 6.64 -9.55 0.42
C THR A 24 6.17 -10.54 -0.65
N GLU A 25 7.10 -11.19 -1.33
CA GLU A 25 6.78 -12.14 -2.40
C GLU A 25 5.99 -13.35 -1.88
N LYS A 26 6.28 -13.77 -0.63
CA LYS A 26 5.62 -14.90 0.03
C LYS A 26 4.93 -14.42 1.30
N LYS A 27 3.72 -14.96 1.54
CA LYS A 27 2.98 -14.71 2.78
C LYS A 27 3.80 -15.18 3.98
N GLN A 28 4.05 -14.26 4.91
CA GLN A 28 4.75 -14.58 6.15
C GLN A 28 3.80 -15.26 7.14
N PHE A 29 4.33 -16.21 7.92
CA PHE A 29 3.56 -16.84 9.01
C PHE A 29 3.23 -15.83 10.12
N ILE A 30 4.18 -14.94 10.42
CA ILE A 30 4.01 -13.82 11.36
C ILE A 30 4.19 -12.51 10.60
N ALA A 31 3.08 -11.86 10.22
CA ALA A 31 3.10 -10.66 9.39
C ALA A 31 3.89 -9.50 10.02
N ALA A 32 3.86 -9.34 11.35
CA ALA A 32 4.62 -8.31 12.06
C ALA A 32 6.14 -8.46 11.89
N LEU A 33 6.64 -9.68 11.64
CA LEU A 33 8.07 -9.93 11.39
C LEU A 33 8.47 -9.68 9.94
N SER A 34 7.54 -9.27 9.07
CA SER A 34 7.86 -8.90 7.68
C SER A 34 8.90 -7.78 7.61
N ILE A 35 9.03 -6.97 8.67
CA ILE A 35 10.08 -5.95 8.81
C ILE A 35 11.50 -6.52 8.89
N LEU A 36 11.68 -7.82 9.13
CA LEU A 36 13.00 -8.46 9.18
C LEU A 36 13.29 -9.30 7.93
N GLY A 37 12.30 -9.47 7.05
CA GLY A 37 12.43 -10.29 5.84
C GLY A 37 13.36 -9.68 4.79
N LYS A 38 14.16 -10.52 4.14
CA LYS A 38 14.93 -10.12 2.93
C LYS A 38 13.99 -9.97 1.74
N GLY A 39 14.29 -9.01 0.85
CA GLY A 39 13.51 -8.79 -0.39
C GLY A 39 12.14 -8.14 -0.18
N ARG A 40 11.92 -7.52 0.99
CA ARG A 40 10.70 -6.75 1.28
C ARG A 40 10.76 -5.35 0.66
N THR A 41 9.60 -4.81 0.32
CA THR A 41 9.45 -3.41 -0.13
C THR A 41 8.53 -2.68 0.83
N SER A 42 9.00 -1.57 1.41
CA SER A 42 8.11 -0.68 2.17
C SER A 42 7.11 -0.04 1.21
N LEU A 43 5.83 -0.06 1.57
CA LEU A 43 4.79 0.64 0.82
C LEU A 43 4.56 2.06 1.32
N ALA A 44 5.16 2.45 2.44
CA ALA A 44 4.99 3.81 2.96
C ALA A 44 5.55 4.84 1.96
N ASN A 45 4.71 5.80 1.55
CA ASN A 45 5.01 6.78 0.50
C ASN A 45 4.78 8.24 0.94
N GLY A 46 5.09 8.55 2.21
CA GLY A 46 4.97 9.91 2.76
C GLY A 46 3.56 10.29 3.26
N ALA A 47 2.64 9.33 3.38
CA ALA A 47 1.31 9.60 3.92
C ALA A 47 1.28 9.84 5.45
N ALA A 48 2.39 9.59 6.15
CA ALA A 48 2.60 9.96 7.54
C ALA A 48 4.10 10.10 7.85
N GLU A 49 4.48 11.07 8.69
CA GLU A 49 5.87 11.29 9.09
C GLU A 49 6.36 10.28 10.14
N ASN A 50 5.45 9.73 10.96
CA ASN A 50 5.76 8.86 12.10
C ASN A 50 4.93 7.56 12.17
N ASN A 51 4.27 7.19 11.08
CA ASN A 51 3.47 5.96 11.03
C ASN A 51 3.66 5.26 9.68
N SER A 52 3.42 3.95 9.67
CA SER A 52 3.38 3.19 8.44
C SER A 52 2.02 3.38 7.78
N ALA A 53 1.92 4.43 6.98
CA ALA A 53 0.77 4.77 6.18
C ALA A 53 1.17 4.94 4.72
N VAL A 54 0.24 4.63 3.82
CA VAL A 54 0.40 4.79 2.38
C VAL A 54 -0.82 5.45 1.77
N TYR A 55 -0.60 6.41 0.86
CA TYR A 55 -1.65 6.91 -0.01
C TYR A 55 -2.07 5.81 -0.98
N ALA A 56 -3.35 5.51 -0.99
CA ALA A 56 -3.91 4.52 -1.87
C ALA A 56 -5.14 5.08 -2.59
N PHE A 57 -5.48 4.49 -3.73
CA PHE A 57 -6.62 4.90 -4.53
C PHE A 57 -7.58 3.74 -4.69
N LYS A 58 -8.85 3.96 -4.35
CA LYS A 58 -9.91 2.96 -4.42
C LYS A 58 -10.77 3.20 -5.65
N CYS A 59 -10.87 2.19 -6.52
CA CYS A 59 -11.88 2.14 -7.56
C CYS A 59 -13.11 1.38 -7.03
N GLU A 60 -14.23 2.09 -6.88
CA GLU A 60 -15.47 1.49 -6.36
C GLU A 60 -16.10 0.48 -7.32
N LYS A 61 -15.91 0.65 -8.64
CA LYS A 61 -16.48 -0.22 -9.67
C LYS A 61 -15.72 -1.56 -9.77
N CYS A 62 -14.40 -1.52 -9.90
CA CYS A 62 -13.56 -2.72 -10.06
C CYS A 62 -13.17 -3.39 -8.74
N LYS A 63 -13.48 -2.76 -7.59
CA LYS A 63 -13.06 -3.20 -6.24
C LYS A 63 -11.54 -3.42 -6.15
N LYS A 64 -10.78 -2.51 -6.75
CA LYS A 64 -9.31 -2.51 -6.73
C LYS A 64 -8.80 -1.36 -5.89
N ILE A 65 -7.73 -1.62 -5.15
CA ILE A 65 -6.92 -0.62 -4.49
C ILE A 65 -5.59 -0.54 -5.26
N MET A 66 -5.16 0.67 -5.59
CA MET A 66 -3.85 0.92 -6.17
C MET A 66 -2.98 1.68 -5.19
N ILE A 67 -1.73 1.25 -5.12
CA ILE A 67 -0.68 1.88 -4.34
C ILE A 67 0.44 2.18 -5.32
N ASP A 68 0.80 3.45 -5.41
CA ASP A 68 2.07 3.84 -6.00
C ASP A 68 3.11 3.90 -4.88
N TYR A 69 4.13 3.04 -4.97
CA TYR A 69 5.18 2.91 -3.97
C TYR A 69 6.52 3.48 -4.46
N SER A 70 6.53 4.22 -5.58
CA SER A 70 7.68 5.05 -5.92
C SER A 70 7.89 6.07 -4.80
N SER A 71 9.15 6.22 -4.36
CA SER A 71 9.52 7.25 -3.39
C SER A 71 9.21 8.64 -3.96
N LEU A 72 8.68 9.54 -3.12
CA LEU A 72 8.72 10.98 -3.38
C LEU A 72 10.15 11.50 -3.24
#